data_AF-F4G2U4-F1
#
_entry.id   AF-F4G2U4-F1
#
_cell.length_a   1.000
_cell.length_b   1.000
_cell.length_c   1.000
_cell.angle_alpha   90.00
_cell.angle_beta   90.00
_cell.angle_gamma   90.00
#
_symmetry.space_group_name_H-M   'P 1'
#
loop_
_entity.id
_entity.type
_entity.pdbx_description
1 polymer ?
#
loop_
_entity_poly.entity_id
_entity_poly.type
_entity_poly.pdbx_seq_one_letter_code
_entity_poly.pdbx_strand_id
1 'polypeptide(L)'
;MNSDEIERLFQGDLRDLYYLYSKVKGEEVIKWMKERPKQQVSFHEEGGDQEIVVVIPTADSNGDLARRAREVYRNAHIIFVESRGPFFNYAHSVNEGIKRAKELKPSWIVVSNDDVTYADSIAKLKDELSVVSNAELIMASPGKYHTYPVLLVKVKESFIKGMRVMGPLLAPAEVYGKVLRHRERLGVEVITVIESMVGPFKRLAGEVAARVINAGSFMILKPESRLMDETFINSHEDLVFSLVSKSEIVNYKVREMRGASLGFGRLRFARTFVNEIYFNHLIRSGLLKGKMT
;
A
#
# COMPACT_ATOMS: atom_id res chain seq x y z
N MET A 1 -0.90 24.71 -10.39
CA MET A 1 0.36 24.05 -10.81
C MET A 1 0.03 23.08 -11.93
N ASN A 2 0.81 23.05 -13.01
CA ASN A 2 0.58 22.09 -14.11
C ASN A 2 1.19 20.71 -13.77
N SER A 3 0.80 19.66 -14.50
CA SER A 3 1.21 18.28 -14.24
C SER A 3 2.74 18.07 -14.32
N ASP A 4 3.42 18.74 -15.26
CA ASP A 4 4.88 18.63 -15.43
C ASP A 4 5.65 19.24 -14.25
N GLU A 5 5.19 20.38 -13.74
CA GLU A 5 5.78 21.02 -12.56
C GLU A 5 5.55 20.17 -11.31
N ILE A 6 4.37 19.56 -11.17
CA ILE A 6 4.07 18.63 -10.07
C ILE A 6 5.01 17.42 -10.14
N GLU A 7 5.14 16.76 -11.30
CA GLU A 7 6.02 15.60 -11.47
C GLU A 7 7.48 15.94 -11.14
N ARG A 8 7.98 17.08 -11.66
CA ARG A 8 9.35 17.53 -11.40
C ARG A 8 9.61 17.72 -9.91
N LEU A 9 8.70 18.37 -9.18
CA LEU A 9 8.83 18.60 -7.74
C LEU A 9 8.66 17.30 -6.94
N PHE A 10 7.77 16.41 -7.38
CA PHE A 10 7.52 15.12 -6.74
C PHE A 10 8.74 14.18 -6.79
N GLN A 11 9.44 14.18 -7.92
CA GLN A 11 10.71 13.46 -8.10
C GLN A 11 11.89 14.11 -7.39
N GLY A 12 11.74 15.37 -6.96
CA GLY A 12 12.76 16.15 -6.27
C GLY A 12 13.07 15.68 -4.84
N ASP A 13 13.75 16.56 -4.12
CA ASP A 13 14.15 16.33 -2.74
C ASP A 13 13.01 16.65 -1.73
N LEU A 14 13.31 16.55 -0.43
CA LEU A 14 12.32 16.82 0.60
C LEU A 14 11.83 18.29 0.61
N ARG A 15 12.68 19.24 0.22
CA ARG A 15 12.31 20.67 0.12
C ARG A 15 11.39 20.88 -1.07
N ASP A 16 11.65 20.22 -2.19
CA ASP A 16 10.76 20.27 -3.37
C ASP A 16 9.36 19.75 -3.03
N LEU A 17 9.26 18.64 -2.30
CA LEU A 17 7.97 18.10 -1.85
C LEU A 17 7.26 19.05 -0.88
N TYR A 18 7.97 19.63 0.08
CA TYR A 18 7.35 20.63 0.97
C TYR A 18 6.93 21.90 0.22
N TYR A 19 7.68 22.31 -0.80
CA TYR A 19 7.31 23.42 -1.67
C TYR A 19 6.05 23.07 -2.46
N LEU A 20 6.00 21.90 -3.10
CA LEU A 20 4.84 21.37 -3.81
C LEU A 20 3.59 21.45 -2.93
N TYR A 21 3.61 20.81 -1.76
CA TYR A 21 2.47 20.81 -0.83
C TYR A 21 2.13 22.19 -0.28
N SER A 22 3.07 23.14 -0.31
CA SER A 22 2.85 24.52 0.08
C SER A 22 2.21 25.39 -0.98
N LYS A 23 2.04 24.90 -2.21
CA LYS A 23 1.50 25.67 -3.34
C LYS A 23 0.32 24.98 -4.02
N VAL A 24 0.39 23.66 -4.23
CA VAL A 24 -0.57 22.88 -5.01
C VAL A 24 -1.94 22.76 -4.33
N LYS A 25 -3.00 22.67 -5.13
CA LYS A 25 -4.36 22.31 -4.68
C LYS A 25 -4.58 20.80 -4.78
N GLY A 26 -5.44 20.25 -3.92
CA GLY A 26 -5.75 18.81 -3.93
C GLY A 26 -6.22 18.29 -5.29
N GLU A 27 -7.10 19.04 -5.97
CA GLU A 27 -7.61 18.69 -7.30
C GLU A 27 -6.52 18.61 -8.38
N GLU A 28 -5.50 19.47 -8.30
CA GLU A 28 -4.37 19.47 -9.23
C GLU A 28 -3.50 18.21 -9.01
N VAL A 29 -3.28 17.81 -7.76
CA VAL A 29 -2.59 16.56 -7.43
C VAL A 29 -3.38 15.35 -7.95
N ILE A 30 -4.70 15.32 -7.74
CA ILE A 30 -5.55 14.21 -8.18
C ILE A 30 -5.55 14.09 -9.70
N LYS A 31 -5.65 15.22 -10.42
CA LYS A 31 -5.57 15.25 -11.87
C LYS A 31 -4.22 14.70 -12.34
N TRP A 32 -3.11 15.19 -11.78
CA TRP A 32 -1.77 14.71 -12.10
C TRP A 32 -1.61 13.21 -11.83
N MET A 33 -2.08 12.69 -10.69
CA MET A 33 -2.02 11.26 -10.36
C MET A 33 -2.75 10.39 -11.40
N LYS A 34 -3.92 10.82 -11.86
CA LYS A 34 -4.72 10.08 -12.87
C LYS A 34 -4.10 10.11 -14.26
N GLU A 35 -3.43 11.20 -14.60
CA GLU A 35 -2.77 11.40 -15.92
C GLU A 35 -1.33 10.88 -15.94
N ARG A 36 -0.82 10.42 -14.79
CA ARG A 36 0.58 10.03 -14.63
C ARG A 36 0.92 8.85 -15.53
N PRO A 37 2.04 8.90 -16.29
CA PRO A 37 2.47 7.77 -17.11
C PRO A 37 2.66 6.50 -16.28
N LYS A 38 2.36 5.35 -16.88
CA LYS A 38 2.58 4.04 -16.28
C LYS A 38 3.95 3.52 -16.69
N GLN A 39 4.72 3.06 -15.71
CA GLN A 39 6.02 2.43 -15.95
C GLN A 39 5.83 1.08 -16.63
N GLN A 40 6.63 0.78 -17.66
CA GLN A 40 6.67 -0.56 -18.24
C GLN A 40 7.12 -1.59 -17.20
N VAL A 41 6.53 -2.78 -17.25
CA VAL A 41 6.88 -3.92 -16.41
C VAL A 41 7.53 -5.02 -17.24
N SER A 42 8.40 -5.81 -16.60
CA SER A 42 8.96 -7.05 -17.17
C SER A 42 8.59 -8.23 -16.28
N PHE A 43 8.25 -9.36 -16.88
CA PHE A 43 7.86 -10.56 -16.16
C PHE A 43 9.02 -11.56 -16.12
N HIS A 44 9.31 -12.08 -14.94
CA HIS A 44 10.26 -13.17 -14.74
C HIS A 44 9.55 -14.28 -13.99
N GLU A 45 9.40 -15.43 -14.63
CA GLU A 45 8.59 -16.53 -14.13
C GLU A 45 9.43 -17.72 -13.71
N GLU A 46 8.99 -18.39 -12.66
CA GLU A 46 9.57 -19.62 -12.17
C GLU A 46 8.50 -20.67 -12.02
N GLY A 47 8.74 -21.80 -12.69
CA GLY A 47 7.81 -22.92 -12.72
C GLY A 47 7.61 -23.53 -11.34
N GLY A 48 6.39 -23.98 -11.09
CA GLY A 48 6.00 -24.67 -9.88
C GLY A 48 4.53 -25.05 -9.94
N ASP A 49 3.93 -25.24 -8.78
CA ASP A 49 2.50 -25.48 -8.65
C ASP A 49 1.69 -24.28 -9.14
N GLN A 50 0.82 -24.50 -10.14
CA GLN A 50 -0.01 -23.46 -10.74
C GLN A 50 -1.37 -23.30 -10.08
N GLU A 51 -1.72 -24.15 -9.10
CA GLU A 51 -2.96 -23.95 -8.33
C GLU A 51 -2.91 -22.65 -7.52
N ILE A 52 -1.71 -22.34 -6.99
CA ILE A 52 -1.41 -21.08 -6.30
C ILE A 52 -0.27 -20.39 -7.05
N VAL A 53 -0.59 -19.25 -7.67
CA VAL A 53 0.41 -18.41 -8.34
C VAL A 53 0.79 -17.24 -7.43
N VAL A 54 2.09 -17.04 -7.21
CA VAL A 54 2.62 -15.96 -6.38
C VAL A 54 3.12 -14.82 -7.26
N VAL A 55 2.47 -13.67 -7.17
CA VAL A 55 2.85 -12.41 -7.84
C VAL A 55 3.69 -11.58 -6.90
N ILE A 56 4.91 -11.22 -7.33
CA ILE A 56 5.88 -10.48 -6.53
C ILE A 56 6.38 -9.24 -7.28
N PRO A 57 5.84 -8.05 -6.99
CA PRO A 57 6.42 -6.80 -7.48
C PRO A 57 7.82 -6.60 -6.90
N THR A 58 8.79 -6.27 -7.76
CA THR A 58 10.19 -6.06 -7.36
C THR A 58 10.86 -4.98 -8.22
N ALA A 59 11.89 -4.32 -7.69
CA ALA A 59 12.74 -3.44 -8.48
C ALA A 59 13.86 -4.20 -9.24
N ASP A 60 14.18 -5.42 -8.80
CA ASP A 60 15.20 -6.28 -9.36
C ASP A 60 14.87 -7.76 -9.06
N SER A 61 14.51 -8.51 -10.10
CA SER A 61 14.18 -9.94 -10.03
C SER A 61 15.37 -10.85 -9.69
N ASN A 62 16.60 -10.34 -9.85
CA ASN A 62 17.84 -11.05 -9.51
C ASN A 62 18.45 -10.56 -8.19
N GLY A 63 17.89 -9.53 -7.57
CA GLY A 63 18.37 -8.94 -6.32
C GLY A 63 18.16 -9.84 -5.09
N ASP A 64 18.80 -9.49 -3.99
CA ASP A 64 18.77 -10.27 -2.74
C ASP A 64 17.37 -10.53 -2.20
N LEU A 65 16.48 -9.54 -2.32
CA LEU A 65 15.09 -9.63 -1.89
C LEU A 65 14.33 -10.68 -2.72
N ALA A 66 14.38 -10.57 -4.06
CA ALA A 66 13.77 -11.53 -4.96
C ALA A 66 14.33 -12.95 -4.78
N ARG A 67 15.66 -13.09 -4.58
CA ARG A 67 16.30 -14.38 -4.26
C ARG A 67 15.75 -15.01 -2.98
N ARG A 68 15.56 -14.22 -1.94
CA ARG A 68 14.98 -14.73 -0.70
C ARG A 68 13.50 -15.09 -0.85
N ALA A 69 12.73 -14.25 -1.54
CA ALA A 69 11.32 -14.52 -1.78
C ALA A 69 11.10 -15.82 -2.57
N ARG A 70 11.98 -16.09 -3.56
CA ARG A 70 12.05 -17.36 -4.29
C ARG A 70 12.23 -18.57 -3.38
N GLU A 71 13.12 -18.48 -2.40
CA GLU A 71 13.33 -19.56 -1.43
C GLU A 71 12.11 -19.77 -0.52
N VAL A 72 11.47 -18.67 -0.09
CA VAL A 72 10.26 -18.70 0.74
C VAL A 72 9.10 -19.39 0.04
N TYR A 73 8.86 -19.05 -1.23
CA TYR A 73 7.76 -19.60 -2.03
C TYR A 73 8.18 -20.79 -2.90
N ARG A 74 9.25 -21.50 -2.51
CA ARG A 74 9.70 -22.68 -3.23
C ARG A 74 8.53 -23.63 -3.50
N ASN A 75 8.49 -24.19 -4.70
CA ASN A 75 7.44 -25.09 -5.21
C ASN A 75 6.12 -24.41 -5.64
N ALA A 76 5.89 -23.12 -5.41
CA ALA A 76 4.81 -22.40 -6.09
C ALA A 76 5.28 -21.89 -7.45
N HIS A 77 4.36 -21.65 -8.38
CA HIS A 77 4.66 -20.86 -9.57
C HIS A 77 4.79 -19.39 -9.17
N ILE A 78 5.95 -18.78 -9.45
CA ILE A 78 6.24 -17.39 -9.06
C ILE A 78 6.29 -16.53 -10.32
N ILE A 79 5.68 -15.35 -10.24
CA ILE A 79 5.74 -14.29 -11.24
C ILE A 79 6.35 -13.06 -10.57
N PHE A 80 7.63 -12.82 -10.79
CA PHE A 80 8.24 -11.54 -10.46
C PHE A 80 7.81 -10.50 -11.49
N VAL A 81 7.31 -9.37 -11.01
CA VAL A 81 6.94 -8.21 -11.83
C VAL A 81 7.99 -7.13 -11.59
N GLU A 82 8.97 -7.06 -12.46
CA GLU A 82 10.07 -6.10 -12.34
C GLU A 82 9.64 -4.74 -12.87
N SER A 83 9.70 -3.70 -12.01
CA SER A 83 9.42 -2.32 -12.38
C SER A 83 10.29 -1.34 -11.57
N ARG A 84 10.89 -0.37 -12.26
CA ARG A 84 11.75 0.66 -11.67
C ARG A 84 11.70 1.95 -12.46
N GLY A 85 12.07 3.05 -11.83
CA GLY A 85 12.16 4.36 -12.47
C GLY A 85 11.21 5.40 -11.87
N PRO A 86 11.20 6.63 -12.44
CA PRO A 86 10.44 7.73 -11.88
C PRO A 86 8.95 7.43 -11.86
N PHE A 87 8.41 6.72 -12.85
CA PHE A 87 6.99 6.41 -12.98
C PHE A 87 6.55 5.13 -12.27
N PHE A 88 7.39 4.57 -11.38
CA PHE A 88 7.02 3.40 -10.58
C PHE A 88 5.64 3.59 -9.93
N ASN A 89 4.83 2.54 -10.00
CA ASN A 89 3.50 2.45 -9.40
C ASN A 89 3.28 1.01 -8.92
N TYR A 90 3.03 0.84 -7.62
CA TYR A 90 2.87 -0.47 -7.00
C TYR A 90 1.60 -1.16 -7.48
N ALA A 91 0.45 -0.47 -7.44
CA ALA A 91 -0.84 -1.00 -7.88
C ALA A 91 -0.80 -1.46 -9.35
N HIS A 92 -0.14 -0.69 -10.22
CA HIS A 92 0.06 -1.07 -11.62
C HIS A 92 0.87 -2.37 -11.75
N SER A 93 2.00 -2.47 -11.03
CA SER A 93 2.84 -3.68 -11.05
C SER A 93 2.08 -4.91 -10.54
N VAL A 94 1.34 -4.77 -9.44
CA VAL A 94 0.48 -5.84 -8.91
C VAL A 94 -0.59 -6.24 -9.93
N ASN A 95 -1.29 -5.27 -10.53
CA ASN A 95 -2.37 -5.54 -11.47
C ASN A 95 -1.87 -6.25 -12.74
N GLU A 96 -0.73 -5.84 -13.29
CA GLU A 96 -0.11 -6.53 -14.43
C GLU A 96 0.29 -7.96 -14.07
N GLY A 97 0.86 -8.18 -12.87
CA GLY A 97 1.16 -9.52 -12.36
C GLY A 97 -0.09 -10.38 -12.17
N ILE A 98 -1.17 -9.82 -11.62
CA ILE A 98 -2.46 -10.51 -11.49
C ILE A 98 -3.02 -10.89 -12.86
N LYS A 99 -2.97 -10.00 -13.86
CA LYS A 99 -3.41 -10.30 -15.23
C LYS A 99 -2.61 -11.46 -15.81
N ARG A 100 -1.28 -11.43 -15.68
CA ARG A 100 -0.41 -12.51 -16.14
C ARG A 100 -0.69 -13.82 -15.41
N ALA A 101 -0.92 -13.78 -14.09
CA ALA A 101 -1.27 -14.96 -13.31
C ALA A 101 -2.58 -15.61 -13.78
N LYS A 102 -3.61 -14.82 -14.16
CA LYS A 102 -4.89 -15.36 -14.65
C LYS A 102 -4.74 -16.21 -15.91
N GLU A 103 -3.72 -15.97 -16.73
CA GLU A 103 -3.46 -16.78 -17.94
C GLU A 103 -3.10 -18.23 -17.60
N LEU A 104 -2.56 -18.46 -16.39
CA LEU A 104 -2.24 -19.79 -15.85
C LEU A 104 -3.46 -20.49 -15.23
N LYS A 105 -4.61 -19.81 -15.16
CA LYS A 105 -5.88 -20.31 -14.58
C LYS A 105 -5.71 -20.88 -13.15
N PRO A 106 -5.10 -20.14 -12.22
CA PRO A 106 -4.91 -20.60 -10.84
C PRO A 106 -6.23 -20.67 -10.10
N SER A 107 -6.27 -21.41 -8.99
CA SER A 107 -7.37 -21.32 -8.03
C SER A 107 -7.22 -20.09 -7.13
N TRP A 108 -5.97 -19.72 -6.83
CA TRP A 108 -5.64 -18.59 -5.97
C TRP A 108 -4.42 -17.82 -6.47
N ILE A 109 -4.45 -16.51 -6.26
CA ILE A 109 -3.33 -15.61 -6.55
C ILE A 109 -2.85 -15.01 -5.24
N VAL A 110 -1.59 -15.26 -4.88
CA VAL A 110 -0.92 -14.60 -3.77
C VAL A 110 -0.23 -13.36 -4.29
N VAL A 111 -0.47 -12.20 -3.72
CA VAL A 111 0.33 -10.99 -3.93
C VAL A 111 1.21 -10.81 -2.71
N SER A 112 2.53 -10.81 -2.92
CA SER A 112 3.53 -10.66 -1.86
C SER A 112 4.55 -9.60 -2.25
N ASN A 113 4.98 -8.78 -1.30
CA ASN A 113 6.20 -7.99 -1.49
C ASN A 113 7.45 -8.89 -1.56
N ASP A 114 8.53 -8.34 -2.12
CA ASP A 114 9.83 -8.98 -2.26
C ASP A 114 10.63 -9.06 -0.94
N ASP A 115 10.23 -8.30 0.09
CA ASP A 115 10.87 -8.24 1.40
C ASP A 115 10.44 -9.34 2.39
N VAL A 116 9.75 -10.37 1.90
CA VAL A 116 9.38 -11.55 2.69
C VAL A 116 10.61 -12.37 3.09
N THR A 117 10.61 -12.86 4.32
CA THR A 117 11.69 -13.67 4.91
C THR A 117 11.24 -15.05 5.35
N TYR A 118 9.94 -15.23 5.51
CA TYR A 118 9.33 -16.48 5.92
C TYR A 118 7.85 -16.48 5.55
N ALA A 119 7.37 -17.61 5.09
CA ALA A 119 5.96 -17.95 5.02
C ALA A 119 5.79 -19.42 5.43
N ASP A 120 4.62 -19.77 5.95
CA ASP A 120 4.23 -21.16 6.07
C ASP A 120 4.25 -21.87 4.69
N SER A 121 4.20 -23.20 4.66
CA SER A 121 4.29 -23.94 3.39
C SER A 121 3.07 -23.71 2.48
N ILE A 122 3.28 -23.79 1.17
CA ILE A 122 2.20 -23.74 0.17
C ILE A 122 1.15 -24.82 0.42
N ALA A 123 1.54 -26.01 0.89
CA ALA A 123 0.61 -27.07 1.27
C ALA A 123 -0.34 -26.62 2.40
N LYS A 124 0.21 -26.02 3.46
CA LYS A 124 -0.61 -25.46 4.54
C LYS A 124 -1.52 -24.35 4.02
N LEU A 125 -1.06 -23.53 3.08
CA LEU A 125 -1.90 -22.50 2.49
C LEU A 125 -3.11 -23.10 1.77
N LYS A 126 -2.91 -24.15 0.97
CA LYS A 126 -4.01 -24.86 0.30
C LYS A 126 -5.02 -25.42 1.30
N ASP A 127 -4.55 -26.03 2.39
CA ASP A 127 -5.42 -26.56 3.44
C ASP A 127 -6.30 -25.46 4.03
N GLU A 128 -5.72 -24.30 4.38
CA GLU A 128 -6.45 -23.15 4.92
C GLU A 128 -7.44 -22.56 3.89
N LEU A 129 -7.10 -22.54 2.61
CA LEU A 129 -7.95 -22.00 1.55
C LEU A 129 -9.08 -22.95 1.14
N SER A 130 -8.97 -24.25 1.43
CA SER A 130 -9.98 -25.26 1.08
C SER A 130 -11.35 -25.03 1.74
N VAL A 131 -11.37 -24.33 2.87
CA VAL A 131 -12.59 -24.01 3.62
C VAL A 131 -13.12 -22.58 3.35
N VAL A 132 -12.37 -21.77 2.59
CA VAL A 132 -12.77 -20.40 2.25
C VAL A 132 -13.79 -20.42 1.13
N SER A 133 -15.04 -20.06 1.45
CA SER A 133 -16.13 -20.06 0.46
C SER A 133 -16.51 -18.65 -0.01
N ASN A 134 -16.53 -17.67 0.89
CA ASN A 134 -17.21 -16.39 0.67
C ASN A 134 -16.37 -15.18 1.10
N ALA A 135 -15.14 -15.10 0.58
CA ALA A 135 -14.23 -13.97 0.74
C ALA A 135 -13.61 -13.58 -0.61
N GLU A 136 -13.44 -12.28 -0.83
CA GLU A 136 -12.73 -11.70 -1.98
C GLU A 136 -11.25 -11.46 -1.65
N LEU A 137 -10.96 -11.20 -0.38
CA LEU A 137 -9.64 -10.89 0.13
C LEU A 137 -9.31 -11.82 1.30
N ILE A 138 -8.32 -12.67 1.14
CA ILE A 138 -7.83 -13.53 2.20
C ILE A 138 -6.54 -12.93 2.75
N MET A 139 -6.52 -12.78 4.06
CA MET A 139 -5.42 -12.20 4.83
C MET A 139 -4.71 -13.30 5.62
N ALA A 140 -3.39 -13.20 5.70
CA ALA A 140 -2.58 -14.05 6.58
C ALA A 140 -2.85 -13.75 8.07
N SER A 141 -2.31 -14.58 8.96
CA SER A 141 -2.32 -14.28 10.39
C SER A 141 -1.69 -12.91 10.68
N PRO A 142 -2.17 -12.15 11.69
CA PRO A 142 -1.70 -10.79 11.94
C PRO A 142 -0.17 -10.64 12.00
N GLY A 143 0.34 -9.69 11.22
CA GLY A 143 1.77 -9.41 11.08
C GLY A 143 2.13 -7.95 11.42
N LYS A 144 3.42 -7.63 11.28
CA LYS A 144 3.92 -6.24 11.48
C LYS A 144 3.73 -5.36 10.24
N TYR A 145 3.61 -5.96 9.07
CA TYR A 145 3.56 -5.27 7.78
C TYR A 145 2.46 -5.76 6.83
N HIS A 146 1.76 -6.83 7.23
CA HIS A 146 0.50 -7.30 6.65
C HIS A 146 -0.52 -7.57 7.76
N THR A 147 -1.81 -7.61 7.40
CA THR A 147 -2.92 -7.91 8.31
C THR A 147 -2.83 -7.16 9.64
N TYR A 148 -2.82 -5.83 9.57
CA TYR A 148 -2.67 -4.97 10.73
C TYR A 148 -3.76 -3.90 10.78
N PRO A 149 -4.15 -3.46 11.99
CA PRO A 149 -5.15 -2.42 12.13
C PRO A 149 -4.62 -1.04 11.72
N VAL A 150 -5.38 -0.38 10.86
CA VAL A 150 -5.25 1.02 10.46
C VAL A 150 -6.46 1.79 11.00
N LEU A 151 -6.19 2.95 11.61
CA LEU A 151 -7.19 3.90 12.04
C LEU A 151 -7.32 4.99 10.98
N LEU A 152 -8.55 5.34 10.66
CA LEU A 152 -8.90 6.52 9.89
C LEU A 152 -9.25 7.62 10.89
N VAL A 153 -8.42 8.64 10.99
CA VAL A 153 -8.51 9.64 12.07
C VAL A 153 -8.76 11.02 11.50
N LYS A 154 -9.86 11.66 11.91
CA LYS A 154 -10.05 13.11 11.72
C LYS A 154 -9.16 13.86 12.70
N VAL A 155 -8.08 14.44 12.19
CA VAL A 155 -6.99 14.95 13.03
C VAL A 155 -7.29 16.30 13.67
N LYS A 156 -6.98 16.40 14.97
CA LYS A 156 -7.06 17.67 15.71
C LYS A 156 -5.90 18.60 15.36
N GLU A 157 -6.17 19.91 15.35
CA GLU A 157 -5.16 20.95 15.17
C GLU A 157 -4.03 20.87 16.20
N SER A 158 -4.37 20.59 17.47
CA SER A 158 -3.38 20.43 18.54
C SER A 158 -2.43 19.27 18.26
N PHE A 159 -2.92 18.18 17.67
CA PHE A 159 -2.11 17.03 17.32
C PHE A 159 -1.14 17.34 16.18
N ILE A 160 -1.59 18.06 15.15
CA ILE A 160 -0.72 18.52 14.05
C ILE A 160 0.39 19.44 14.58
N LYS A 161 0.03 20.39 15.45
CA LYS A 161 1.02 21.26 16.11
C LYS A 161 2.02 20.44 16.94
N GLY A 162 1.55 19.45 17.69
CA GLY A 162 2.40 18.55 18.47
C GLY A 162 3.36 17.74 17.60
N MET A 163 2.88 17.16 16.49
CA MET A 163 3.71 16.45 15.51
C MET A 163 4.81 17.35 14.94
N ARG A 164 4.58 18.64 14.75
CA ARG A 164 5.60 19.57 14.25
C ARG A 164 6.71 19.84 15.28
N VAL A 165 6.35 19.94 16.57
CA VAL A 165 7.29 20.25 17.65
C VAL A 165 8.09 19.01 18.05
N MET A 166 7.43 17.86 18.18
CA MET A 166 8.02 16.61 18.69
C MET A 166 8.49 15.67 17.56
N GLY A 167 8.05 15.92 16.33
CA GLY A 167 8.29 15.07 15.17
C GLY A 167 9.73 14.91 14.69
N PRO A 168 10.71 15.81 14.96
CA PRO A 168 12.09 15.59 14.51
C PRO A 168 12.71 14.24 14.95
N LEU A 169 12.15 13.61 16.00
CA LEU A 169 12.53 12.28 16.51
C LEU A 169 11.88 11.10 15.76
N LEU A 170 10.83 11.35 14.95
CA LEU A 170 10.06 10.34 14.22
C LEU A 170 9.72 10.85 12.81
N ALA A 171 10.37 10.30 11.78
CA ALA A 171 10.23 10.74 10.39
C ALA A 171 8.78 10.93 9.90
N PRO A 172 7.80 10.02 10.17
CA PRO A 172 6.41 10.23 9.76
C PRO A 172 5.79 11.47 10.44
N ALA A 173 6.00 11.64 11.74
CA ALA A 173 5.41 12.74 12.51
C ALA A 173 5.93 14.11 12.03
N GLU A 174 7.22 14.22 11.74
CA GLU A 174 7.78 15.47 11.19
C GLU A 174 7.13 15.84 9.85
N VAL A 175 7.07 14.87 8.92
CA VAL A 175 6.52 15.11 7.58
C VAL A 175 5.05 15.50 7.68
N TYR A 176 4.24 14.72 8.40
CA TYR A 176 2.81 14.99 8.56
C TYR A 176 2.58 16.34 9.27
N GLY A 177 3.35 16.67 10.31
CA GLY A 177 3.27 17.97 10.98
C GLY A 177 3.59 19.16 10.06
N LYS A 178 4.49 18.98 9.07
CA LYS A 178 4.83 20.01 8.08
C LYS A 178 3.80 20.13 6.97
N VAL A 179 3.30 19.00 6.45
CA VAL A 179 2.40 18.98 5.29
C VAL A 179 0.95 19.29 5.68
N LEU A 180 0.46 18.74 6.80
CA LEU A 180 -0.93 18.90 7.24
C LEU A 180 -1.29 20.34 7.63
N ARG A 181 -0.33 21.25 7.78
CA ARG A 181 -0.64 22.69 7.90
C ARG A 181 -1.37 23.25 6.68
N HIS A 182 -1.26 22.56 5.54
CA HIS A 182 -1.90 22.94 4.27
C HIS A 182 -3.12 22.06 3.95
N ARG A 183 -3.59 21.25 4.91
CA ARG A 183 -4.59 20.20 4.69
C ARG A 183 -5.89 20.70 4.07
N GLU A 184 -6.34 21.91 4.41
CA GLU A 184 -7.59 22.48 3.85
C GLU A 184 -7.49 22.66 2.34
N ARG A 185 -6.40 23.27 1.86
CA ARG A 185 -6.15 23.44 0.42
C ARG A 185 -5.90 22.10 -0.28
N LEU A 186 -5.26 21.16 0.41
CA LEU A 186 -5.02 19.82 -0.11
C LEU A 186 -6.29 18.94 -0.05
N GLY A 187 -7.35 19.38 0.62
CA GLY A 187 -8.54 18.58 0.86
C GLY A 187 -8.21 17.32 1.66
N VAL A 188 -7.54 17.45 2.80
CA VAL A 188 -7.24 16.34 3.72
C VAL A 188 -7.92 16.63 5.06
N GLU A 189 -8.82 15.75 5.48
CA GLU A 189 -9.55 15.84 6.75
C GLU A 189 -9.24 14.62 7.63
N VAL A 190 -9.22 13.45 7.01
CA VAL A 190 -8.87 12.18 7.61
C VAL A 190 -7.42 11.86 7.27
N ILE A 191 -6.67 11.31 8.22
CA ILE A 191 -5.38 10.67 7.92
C ILE A 191 -5.43 9.18 8.24
N THR A 192 -4.60 8.42 7.56
CA THR A 192 -4.37 7.01 7.88
C THR A 192 -3.27 6.86 8.94
N VAL A 193 -3.53 6.05 9.97
CA VAL A 193 -2.57 5.81 11.05
C VAL A 193 -2.53 4.33 11.40
N ILE A 194 -1.36 3.72 11.35
CA ILE A 194 -1.18 2.35 11.84
C ILE A 194 -1.42 2.36 13.36
N GLU A 195 -2.38 1.56 13.85
CA GLU A 195 -2.81 1.62 15.26
C GLU A 195 -1.64 1.38 16.23
N SER A 196 -0.71 0.48 15.88
CA SER A 196 0.48 0.19 16.69
C SER A 196 1.46 1.36 16.80
N MET A 197 1.42 2.35 15.89
CA MET A 197 2.29 3.53 15.93
C MET A 197 1.78 4.61 16.89
N VAL A 198 0.47 4.65 17.17
CA VAL A 198 -0.12 5.59 18.13
C VAL A 198 -0.45 4.94 19.48
N GLY A 199 -0.58 3.62 19.51
CA GLY A 199 -0.79 2.84 20.72
C GLY A 199 -1.90 3.42 21.61
N PRO A 200 -1.67 3.62 22.93
CA PRO A 200 -2.69 4.12 23.84
C PRO A 200 -3.08 5.59 23.57
N PHE A 201 -2.28 6.32 22.79
CA PHE A 201 -2.48 7.74 22.51
C PHE A 201 -3.40 8.02 21.32
N LYS A 202 -4.11 7.01 20.79
CA LYS A 202 -5.02 7.18 19.64
C LYS A 202 -6.06 8.30 19.80
N ARG A 203 -6.55 8.53 21.03
CA ARG A 203 -7.51 9.60 21.33
C ARG A 203 -6.90 11.01 21.27
N LEU A 204 -5.58 11.13 21.37
CA LEU A 204 -4.87 12.39 21.22
C LEU A 204 -4.74 12.79 19.75
N ALA A 205 -4.74 11.81 18.83
CA ALA A 205 -4.64 12.05 17.39
C ALA A 205 -5.88 12.75 16.83
N GLY A 206 -7.07 12.36 17.31
CA GLY A 206 -8.33 12.94 16.87
C GLY A 206 -9.53 12.03 17.08
N GLU A 207 -10.59 12.26 16.30
CA GLU A 207 -11.75 11.39 16.24
C GLU A 207 -11.43 10.21 15.31
N VAL A 208 -11.57 8.98 15.80
CA VAL A 208 -11.43 7.77 14.98
C VAL A 208 -12.72 7.59 14.19
N ALA A 209 -12.68 7.86 12.90
CA ALA A 209 -13.81 7.70 11.99
C ALA A 209 -14.04 6.23 11.62
N ALA A 210 -12.98 5.44 11.49
CA ALA A 210 -13.08 4.01 11.26
C ALA A 210 -11.82 3.27 11.70
N ARG A 211 -11.96 1.95 11.88
CA ARG A 211 -10.86 1.02 12.09
C ARG A 211 -10.95 -0.10 11.05
N VAL A 212 -9.88 -0.29 10.29
CA VAL A 212 -9.80 -1.24 9.19
C VAL A 212 -8.66 -2.21 9.45
N ILE A 213 -8.84 -3.49 9.14
CA ILE A 213 -7.71 -4.42 9.04
C ILE A 213 -7.16 -4.32 7.63
N ASN A 214 -5.94 -3.82 7.49
CA ASN A 214 -5.28 -3.65 6.21
C ASN A 214 -4.50 -4.91 5.83
N ALA A 215 -4.64 -5.37 4.58
CA ALA A 215 -3.88 -6.49 4.05
C ALA A 215 -2.37 -6.22 4.01
N GLY A 216 -1.94 -5.01 3.62
CA GLY A 216 -0.52 -4.64 3.63
C GLY A 216 0.30 -5.35 2.57
N SER A 217 1.48 -5.83 2.95
CA SER A 217 2.49 -6.47 2.08
C SER A 217 2.13 -7.87 1.58
N PHE A 218 1.02 -8.45 2.04
CA PHE A 218 0.62 -9.82 1.70
C PHE A 218 -0.90 -9.94 1.61
N MET A 219 -1.40 -10.43 0.48
CA MET A 219 -2.81 -10.71 0.28
C MET A 219 -3.00 -11.91 -0.64
N ILE A 220 -4.15 -12.57 -0.49
CA ILE A 220 -4.52 -13.71 -1.32
C ILE A 220 -5.88 -13.42 -1.93
N LEU A 221 -5.98 -13.62 -3.23
CA LEU A 221 -7.10 -13.19 -4.06
C LEU A 221 -7.60 -14.37 -4.90
N LYS A 222 -8.91 -14.37 -5.19
CA LYS A 222 -9.44 -15.21 -6.25
C LYS A 222 -9.16 -14.60 -7.63
N PRO A 223 -9.04 -15.39 -8.70
CA PRO A 223 -8.81 -14.88 -10.06
C PRO A 223 -9.83 -13.84 -10.54
N GLU A 224 -11.07 -13.91 -10.09
CA GLU A 224 -12.15 -12.97 -10.43
C GLU A 224 -12.14 -11.68 -9.60
N SER A 225 -11.26 -11.58 -8.60
CA SER A 225 -11.18 -10.41 -7.74
C SER A 225 -10.90 -9.16 -8.58
N ARG A 226 -11.45 -8.03 -8.11
CA ARG A 226 -11.15 -6.72 -8.71
C ARG A 226 -9.65 -6.42 -8.64
N LEU A 227 -9.23 -5.50 -9.49
CA LEU A 227 -7.88 -4.95 -9.49
C LEU A 227 -7.75 -3.79 -8.50
N MET A 228 -6.52 -3.43 -8.14
CA MET A 228 -6.22 -2.26 -7.34
C MET A 228 -6.42 -0.96 -8.13
N ASP A 229 -6.73 0.14 -7.44
CA ASP A 229 -6.82 1.46 -8.06
C ASP A 229 -5.41 2.00 -8.35
N GLU A 230 -5.04 2.02 -9.64
CA GLU A 230 -3.73 2.46 -10.13
C GLU A 230 -3.51 3.98 -10.01
N THR A 231 -4.50 4.76 -9.56
CA THR A 231 -4.29 6.17 -9.24
C THR A 231 -3.38 6.34 -8.04
N PHE A 232 -3.42 5.40 -7.09
CA PHE A 232 -2.43 5.34 -6.01
C PHE A 232 -1.06 4.99 -6.57
N ILE A 233 -0.02 5.70 -6.13
CA ILE A 233 1.35 5.45 -6.59
C ILE A 233 1.97 4.30 -5.79
N ASN A 234 1.88 4.39 -4.46
CA ASN A 234 2.48 3.45 -3.51
C ASN A 234 1.99 3.80 -2.11
N SER A 235 1.21 2.91 -1.47
CA SER A 235 0.41 3.12 -0.26
C SER A 235 -1.03 3.54 -0.53
N HIS A 236 -1.95 3.00 0.28
CA HIS A 236 -3.40 3.18 0.30
C HIS A 236 -4.19 2.35 -0.71
N GLU A 237 -3.58 1.85 -1.78
CA GLU A 237 -4.23 0.89 -2.69
C GLU A 237 -4.72 -0.36 -1.96
N ASP A 238 -3.87 -0.91 -1.07
CA ASP A 238 -4.13 -2.07 -0.23
C ASP A 238 -5.19 -1.79 0.84
N LEU A 239 -5.15 -0.58 1.42
CA LEU A 239 -6.12 -0.14 2.41
C LEU A 239 -7.51 0.05 1.80
N VAL A 240 -7.58 0.72 0.64
CA VAL A 240 -8.84 0.86 -0.10
C VAL A 240 -9.35 -0.51 -0.49
N PHE A 241 -8.49 -1.37 -1.04
CA PHE A 241 -8.86 -2.74 -1.37
C PHE A 241 -9.44 -3.48 -0.15
N SER A 242 -8.79 -3.36 1.01
CA SER A 242 -9.26 -3.95 2.28
C SER A 242 -10.60 -3.36 2.75
N LEU A 243 -10.81 -2.05 2.61
CA LEU A 243 -12.04 -1.35 2.99
C LEU A 243 -13.26 -1.80 2.17
N VAL A 244 -13.06 -2.05 0.89
CA VAL A 244 -14.15 -2.36 -0.03
C VAL A 244 -14.36 -3.86 -0.22
N SER A 245 -13.44 -4.71 0.25
CA SER A 245 -13.49 -6.18 0.08
C SER A 245 -14.17 -6.86 1.25
N LYS A 246 -14.89 -7.94 0.96
CA LYS A 246 -15.23 -8.90 2.00
C LYS A 246 -14.00 -9.74 2.31
N SER A 247 -13.45 -9.60 3.51
CA SER A 247 -12.21 -10.25 3.91
C SER A 247 -12.38 -11.38 4.92
N GLU A 248 -11.43 -12.31 4.88
CA GLU A 248 -11.28 -13.41 5.85
C GLU A 248 -9.80 -13.55 6.23
N ILE A 249 -9.53 -13.90 7.49
CA ILE A 249 -8.17 -14.12 8.00
C ILE A 249 -7.97 -15.62 8.18
N VAL A 250 -6.93 -16.19 7.57
CA VAL A 250 -6.56 -17.60 7.71
C VAL A 250 -5.34 -17.78 8.63
N ASN A 251 -5.15 -18.99 9.14
CA ASN A 251 -4.03 -19.33 10.01
C ASN A 251 -2.75 -19.62 9.19
N TYR A 252 -2.33 -18.66 8.38
CA TYR A 252 -1.11 -18.71 7.58
C TYR A 252 -0.12 -17.63 8.04
N LYS A 253 1.09 -18.01 8.46
CA LYS A 253 2.08 -17.07 9.02
C LYS A 253 3.02 -16.56 7.94
N VAL A 254 3.27 -15.25 7.94
CA VAL A 254 4.24 -14.57 7.08
C VAL A 254 5.14 -13.66 7.94
N ARG A 255 6.39 -13.43 7.54
CA ARG A 255 7.29 -12.44 8.16
C ARG A 255 8.09 -11.69 7.12
N GLU A 256 8.20 -10.38 7.27
CA GLU A 256 8.89 -9.51 6.31
C GLU A 256 9.86 -8.52 6.98
N MET A 257 10.81 -8.02 6.19
CA MET A 257 11.68 -6.90 6.55
C MET A 257 11.03 -5.57 6.18
N ARG A 258 10.38 -4.92 7.15
CA ARG A 258 9.65 -3.67 6.91
C ARG A 258 10.51 -2.61 6.20
N GLY A 259 10.17 -2.32 4.94
CA GLY A 259 10.70 -1.20 4.18
C GLY A 259 12.09 -1.43 3.58
N ALA A 260 12.49 -2.68 3.36
CA ALA A 260 13.79 -3.00 2.77
C ALA A 260 13.93 -2.43 1.33
N SER A 261 12.88 -2.51 0.52
CA SER A 261 12.92 -2.11 -0.90
C SER A 261 12.77 -0.60 -1.12
N LEU A 262 12.06 0.10 -0.21
CA LEU A 262 11.66 1.51 -0.39
C LEU A 262 12.20 2.46 0.69
N GLY A 263 12.90 1.94 1.70
CA GLY A 263 13.40 2.69 2.86
C GLY A 263 12.31 3.14 3.83
N PHE A 264 12.72 3.77 4.94
CA PHE A 264 11.79 4.29 5.98
C PHE A 264 12.11 5.76 6.35
N GLY A 265 12.52 6.55 5.36
CA GLY A 265 12.96 7.94 5.55
C GLY A 265 11.86 8.99 5.35
N ARG A 266 12.14 10.24 5.74
CA ARG A 266 11.25 11.40 5.55
C ARG A 266 10.81 11.59 4.10
N LEU A 267 11.72 11.37 3.15
CA LEU A 267 11.43 11.49 1.72
C LEU A 267 10.33 10.52 1.27
N ARG A 268 10.35 9.27 1.75
CA ARG A 268 9.30 8.28 1.48
C ARG A 268 7.95 8.78 1.98
N PHE A 269 7.85 9.18 3.25
CA PHE A 269 6.60 9.67 3.82
C PHE A 269 6.06 10.92 3.09
N ALA A 270 6.96 11.82 2.69
CA ALA A 270 6.59 13.00 1.93
C ALA A 270 6.07 12.62 0.54
N ARG A 271 6.66 11.64 -0.14
CA ARG A 271 6.14 11.14 -1.43
C ARG A 271 4.82 10.40 -1.28
N THR A 272 4.64 9.60 -0.23
CA THR A 272 3.39 8.84 -0.02
C THR A 272 2.19 9.75 0.30
N PHE A 273 2.40 11.01 0.70
CA PHE A 273 1.32 11.90 1.13
C PHE A 273 0.33 12.25 -0.01
N VAL A 274 0.73 12.19 -1.29
CA VAL A 274 -0.22 12.36 -2.40
C VAL A 274 -1.34 11.30 -2.38
N ASN A 275 -1.05 10.10 -1.87
CA ASN A 275 -2.05 9.05 -1.71
C ASN A 275 -3.08 9.40 -0.64
N GLU A 276 -2.68 10.10 0.43
CA GLU A 276 -3.60 10.59 1.46
C GLU A 276 -4.58 11.63 0.88
N ILE A 277 -4.10 12.49 -0.03
CA ILE A 277 -4.93 13.46 -0.77
C ILE A 277 -5.98 12.74 -1.61
N TYR A 278 -5.56 11.74 -2.40
CA TYR A 278 -6.48 10.98 -3.25
C TYR A 278 -7.45 10.14 -2.43
N PHE A 279 -7.01 9.51 -1.35
CA PHE A 279 -7.86 8.77 -0.43
C PHE A 279 -8.97 9.65 0.17
N ASN A 280 -8.64 10.86 0.61
CA ASN A 280 -9.64 11.82 1.09
C ASN A 280 -10.61 12.27 -0.01
N HIS A 281 -10.16 12.35 -1.27
CA HIS A 281 -11.06 12.58 -2.41
C HIS A 281 -12.07 11.43 -2.59
N LEU A 282 -11.66 10.17 -2.44
CA LEU A 282 -12.57 9.01 -2.46
C LEU A 282 -13.59 9.03 -1.31
N ILE A 283 -13.21 9.53 -0.13
CA ILE A 283 -14.14 9.73 0.98
C ILE A 283 -15.19 10.79 0.61
N ARG A 284 -14.75 11.96 0.14
CA ARG A 284 -15.65 13.08 -0.20
C ARG A 284 -16.58 12.78 -1.36
N SER A 285 -16.12 12.02 -2.36
CA SER A 285 -16.94 11.63 -3.52
C SER A 285 -18.02 10.60 -3.17
N GLY A 286 -18.03 10.09 -1.94
CA GLY A 286 -19.02 9.12 -1.47
C GLY A 286 -18.61 7.67 -1.69
N LEU A 287 -17.53 7.41 -2.44
CA LEU A 287 -17.08 6.04 -2.77
C LEU A 287 -16.73 5.21 -1.54
N LEU A 288 -16.30 5.87 -0.45
CA LEU A 288 -15.98 5.21 0.82
C LEU A 288 -16.96 5.56 1.96
N LYS A 289 -17.98 6.38 1.73
CA LYS A 289 -18.80 6.97 2.81
C LYS A 289 -19.52 5.91 3.69
N GLY A 290 -19.98 4.81 3.10
CA GLY A 290 -20.59 3.69 3.83
C GLY A 290 -19.61 2.78 4.57
N LYS A 291 -18.31 3.07 4.51
CA LYS A 291 -17.24 2.31 5.17
C LYS A 291 -16.55 3.10 6.29
N MET A 292 -17.03 4.32 6.56
CA MET A 292 -16.44 5.29 7.49
C MET A 292 -17.22 5.43 8.81
N THR A 293 -17.92 4.38 9.25
CA THR A 293 -18.75 4.34 10.46
C THR A 293 -18.36 3.20 11.37
#